data_AF-A0A085NHE3-F1
#
_entry.id   AF-A0A085NHE3-F1
#
_cell.length_a   1.000
_cell.length_b   1.000
_cell.length_c   1.000
_cell.angle_alpha   90.00
_cell.angle_beta   90.00
_cell.angle_gamma   90.00
#
_symmetry.space_group_name_H-M   'P 1'
#
loop_
_entity.id
_entity.type
_entity.pdbx_description
1 polymer ?
#
loop_
_entity_poly.entity_id
_entity_poly.type
_entity_poly.pdbx_seq_one_letter_code
_entity_poly.pdbx_strand_id
1 'polypeptide(L)'
;MATTPSLAKLFGFAIGKYGTYGCFGNRSAMLNALKGFDFEHVRLFTSFAPCVVSVSGKNFGKSCAYALFAKEFADSPENFSEEEAEEQRRRIDAKRKVTILMNRYGYPPLPSPNAYQMYTKECFEKTGKGQSVASVMGQFAKGWKTLSIGDRQKLEEKVAHELDEFSQAVQDWETKMKEQKLSAILKAINLGLRTIDSKQGPRRLLQKQLDILKKQYNYPDVKLVKPYSIFVHEKLKKSSGSQMKQTERLKQASQDWNALAPSQKVLLTERAESMNQSVKDKVSSWKESMEKKGLTDIVERIEWIEAKVRNLSRRSKLTNVEQLLETITTLKSKTASNTVKKKR
;
A
#
# COMPACT_ATOMS: atom_id res chain seq x y z
N MET A 1 27.76 -17.94 -53.17
CA MET A 1 27.20 -19.13 -52.47
C MET A 1 26.54 -18.60 -51.20
N ALA A 2 25.29 -18.15 -51.29
CA ALA A 2 24.06 -18.94 -51.08
C ALA A 2 23.89 -19.30 -49.59
N THR A 3 22.80 -19.04 -48.87
CA THR A 3 21.50 -18.37 -49.11
C THR A 3 20.87 -18.25 -47.71
N THR A 4 20.07 -17.23 -47.47
CA THR A 4 19.11 -17.17 -46.35
C THR A 4 18.11 -18.33 -46.40
N PRO A 5 17.34 -18.54 -45.31
CA PRO A 5 15.90 -18.49 -45.55
C PRO A 5 15.11 -17.69 -44.52
N SER A 6 14.13 -16.98 -45.06
CA SER A 6 12.91 -16.47 -44.44
C SER A 6 11.78 -17.46 -44.73
N LEU A 7 10.86 -17.68 -43.78
CA LEU A 7 9.48 -18.18 -43.95
C LEU A 7 8.77 -17.86 -42.62
N ALA A 8 7.89 -16.87 -42.47
CA ALA A 8 6.59 -16.60 -43.09
C ALA A 8 5.50 -17.68 -42.80
N LYS A 9 4.56 -17.27 -41.93
CA LYS A 9 3.09 -17.53 -41.91
C LYS A 9 2.56 -18.95 -42.12
N LEU A 10 1.69 -19.40 -41.19
CA LEU A 10 0.36 -19.93 -41.53
C LEU A 10 -0.60 -19.93 -40.32
N PHE A 11 -1.88 -19.71 -40.66
CA PHE A 11 -3.08 -19.46 -39.86
C PHE A 11 -3.62 -20.70 -39.11
N GLY A 12 -4.53 -20.48 -38.15
CA GLY A 12 -5.51 -21.51 -37.76
C GLY A 12 -6.33 -21.22 -36.51
N PHE A 13 -7.57 -20.78 -36.70
CA PHE A 13 -8.64 -20.66 -35.70
C PHE A 13 -8.88 -21.94 -34.88
N ALA A 14 -9.23 -21.80 -33.59
CA ALA A 14 -10.11 -22.77 -32.92
C ALA A 14 -11.01 -22.07 -31.89
N ILE A 15 -12.26 -21.89 -32.30
CA ILE A 15 -13.41 -21.62 -31.45
C ILE A 15 -13.71 -22.90 -30.66
N GLY A 16 -13.78 -22.80 -29.34
CA GLY A 16 -14.18 -23.90 -28.45
C GLY A 16 -15.22 -23.41 -27.44
N LYS A 17 -16.47 -23.31 -27.88
CA LYS A 17 -17.64 -23.31 -27.00
C LYS A 17 -17.81 -24.71 -26.41
N TYR A 18 -17.75 -24.84 -25.09
CA TYR A 18 -18.60 -25.77 -24.35
C TYR A 18 -19.01 -25.09 -23.04
N GLY A 19 -20.30 -24.79 -22.96
CA GLY A 19 -20.97 -24.61 -21.68
C GLY A 19 -21.51 -25.95 -21.21
N THR A 20 -21.68 -26.08 -19.91
CA THR A 20 -22.77 -26.82 -19.29
C THR A 20 -23.10 -26.21 -17.94
N TYR A 21 -24.40 -26.16 -17.70
CA TYR A 21 -25.13 -25.46 -16.66
C TYR A 21 -25.23 -26.26 -15.35
N GLY A 22 -25.58 -25.54 -14.28
CA GLY A 22 -26.04 -26.05 -12.99
C GLY A 22 -25.81 -24.97 -11.92
N CYS A 23 -26.60 -23.89 -11.82
CA CYS A 23 -27.94 -23.77 -11.19
C CYS A 23 -27.95 -24.28 -9.72
N PHE A 24 -28.53 -23.64 -8.70
CA PHE A 24 -29.16 -22.35 -8.43
C PHE A 24 -29.41 -22.31 -6.90
N GLY A 25 -29.55 -21.11 -6.32
CA GLY A 25 -30.11 -20.89 -4.97
C GLY A 25 -29.13 -20.15 -4.04
N ASN A 26 -29.38 -18.93 -3.55
CA ASN A 26 -30.63 -18.21 -3.41
C ASN A 26 -30.30 -16.70 -3.33
N ARG A 27 -30.84 -15.89 -4.26
CA ARG A 27 -30.94 -14.44 -4.16
C ARG A 27 -32.41 -14.12 -3.90
N SER A 28 -32.76 -13.78 -2.67
CA SER A 28 -33.97 -13.01 -2.39
C SER A 28 -33.86 -12.36 -1.00
N ALA A 29 -33.27 -11.16 -0.97
CA ALA A 29 -33.55 -10.11 0.01
C ALA A 29 -32.68 -8.88 -0.32
N MET A 30 -33.31 -7.70 -0.33
CA MET A 30 -32.72 -6.36 -0.51
C MET A 30 -32.46 -5.89 -1.94
N LEU A 31 -33.52 -5.89 -2.74
CA LEU A 31 -33.82 -4.81 -3.68
C LEU A 31 -35.02 -4.04 -3.11
N ASN A 32 -34.75 -3.05 -2.24
CA ASN A 32 -35.62 -1.92 -1.87
C ASN A 32 -34.91 -1.07 -0.81
N ALA A 33 -33.99 -0.20 -1.26
CA ALA A 33 -33.51 0.97 -0.53
C ALA A 33 -32.75 1.91 -1.50
N LEU A 34 -33.40 2.26 -2.61
CA LEU A 34 -32.97 3.36 -3.48
C LEU A 34 -34.11 4.37 -3.52
N LYS A 35 -34.14 5.25 -2.51
CA LYS A 35 -34.79 6.57 -2.50
C LYS A 35 -34.43 7.25 -1.17
N GLY A 36 -33.74 8.38 -1.26
CA GLY A 36 -33.44 9.26 -0.12
C GLY A 36 -32.02 9.11 0.45
N PHE A 37 -31.02 9.57 -0.29
CA PHE A 37 -29.79 10.06 0.33
C PHE A 37 -29.44 11.38 -0.35
N ASP A 38 -29.81 12.46 0.34
CA ASP A 38 -29.30 13.80 0.09
C ASP A 38 -27.79 13.78 0.26
N PHE A 39 -27.08 14.19 -0.79
CA PHE A 39 -25.62 14.36 -0.79
C PHE A 39 -25.27 15.84 -0.62
N GLU A 40 -25.84 16.49 0.40
CA GLU A 40 -25.21 17.68 0.97
C GLU A 40 -24.26 17.21 2.07
N HIS A 41 -23.01 17.70 2.08
CA HIS A 41 -21.86 17.28 2.89
C HIS A 41 -20.90 16.27 2.24
N VAL A 42 -20.59 16.48 0.96
CA VAL A 42 -19.30 16.03 0.41
C VAL A 42 -18.19 16.94 0.97
N ARG A 43 -17.62 16.57 2.13
CA ARG A 43 -16.29 17.07 2.52
C ARG A 43 -15.29 16.61 1.45
N LEU A 44 -14.92 17.54 0.58
CA LEU A 44 -13.91 17.38 -0.47
C LEU A 44 -12.59 16.93 0.16
N PHE A 45 -12.32 15.63 0.11
CA PHE A 45 -11.01 15.08 0.41
C PHE A 45 -10.01 15.61 -0.61
N THR A 46 -9.13 16.48 -0.16
CA THR A 46 -7.98 16.97 -0.92
C THR A 46 -7.13 15.79 -1.36
N SER A 47 -7.17 15.50 -2.66
CA SER A 47 -6.23 14.65 -3.35
C SER A 47 -4.85 15.30 -3.24
N PHE A 48 -3.98 14.75 -2.40
CA PHE A 48 -2.56 15.08 -2.42
C PHE A 48 -1.96 14.54 -3.72
N ALA A 49 -1.93 15.37 -4.76
CA ALA A 49 -0.90 15.27 -5.77
C ALA A 49 0.40 15.81 -5.14
N PRO A 50 1.57 15.17 -5.35
CA PRO A 50 2.83 15.83 -5.04
C PRO A 50 2.90 17.10 -5.89
N CYS A 51 2.97 18.27 -5.24
CA CYS A 51 3.22 19.54 -5.90
C CYS A 51 4.51 19.43 -6.72
N VAL A 52 4.38 19.33 -8.04
CA VAL A 52 5.43 19.70 -8.98
C VAL A 52 5.21 21.18 -9.27
N VAL A 53 5.71 22.04 -8.40
CA VAL A 53 5.80 23.48 -8.71
C VAL A 53 7.27 23.77 -9.01
N SER A 54 7.55 23.82 -10.30
CA SER A 54 8.76 24.43 -10.84
C SER A 54 8.61 25.94 -10.74
N VAL A 55 9.29 26.59 -9.79
CA VAL A 55 9.75 27.98 -9.92
C VAL A 55 11.09 28.13 -9.19
N SER A 56 12.07 28.60 -9.97
CA SER A 56 13.32 29.26 -9.62
C SER A 56 13.43 29.86 -8.19
N GLY A 57 14.59 29.64 -7.57
CA GLY A 57 15.24 30.66 -6.75
C GLY A 57 14.80 30.78 -5.28
N LYS A 58 15.58 30.14 -4.39
CA LYS A 58 15.89 30.59 -3.02
C LYS A 58 14.72 31.23 -2.23
N ASN A 59 13.73 30.43 -1.81
CA ASN A 59 13.04 30.53 -0.52
C ASN A 59 11.99 29.41 -0.44
N PHE A 60 12.38 28.28 0.15
CA PHE A 60 11.55 27.08 0.22
C PHE A 60 10.30 27.33 1.07
N GLY A 61 9.15 27.28 0.41
CA GLY A 61 7.83 27.61 0.95
C GLY A 61 7.48 26.92 2.27
N LYS A 62 6.75 27.67 3.10
CA LYS A 62 5.87 27.13 4.13
C LYS A 62 5.03 26.03 3.46
N SER A 63 5.16 24.77 3.91
CA SER A 63 4.56 23.64 3.20
C SER A 63 3.05 23.86 3.06
N CYS A 64 2.49 23.54 1.89
CA CYS A 64 1.04 23.60 1.62
C CYS A 64 0.23 22.94 2.75
N ALA A 65 0.73 21.86 3.37
CA ALA A 65 0.10 21.21 4.51
C ALA A 65 0.04 22.08 5.78
N TYR A 66 1.09 22.86 6.08
CA TYR A 66 1.09 23.80 7.21
C TYR A 66 0.16 24.98 6.93
N ALA A 67 0.11 25.47 5.69
CA ALA A 67 -0.81 26.55 5.31
C ALA A 67 -2.29 26.09 5.37
N LEU A 68 -2.58 24.87 4.94
CA LEU A 68 -3.91 24.26 5.05
C LEU A 68 -4.32 24.04 6.51
N PHE A 69 -3.44 23.48 7.33
CA PHE A 69 -3.69 23.30 8.76
C PHE A 69 -3.85 24.64 9.49
N ALA A 70 -2.98 25.62 9.22
CA ALA A 70 -3.08 26.95 9.84
C ALA A 70 -4.38 27.67 9.44
N LYS A 71 -4.85 27.48 8.20
CA LYS A 71 -6.15 28.00 7.76
C LYS A 71 -7.31 27.27 8.45
N GLU A 72 -7.30 25.95 8.49
CA GLU A 72 -8.35 25.14 9.15
C GLU A 72 -8.44 25.41 10.66
N PHE A 73 -7.28 25.58 11.32
CA PHE A 73 -7.21 25.98 12.72
C PHE A 73 -7.71 27.42 12.94
N ALA A 74 -7.43 28.35 12.02
CA ALA A 74 -7.92 29.72 12.11
C ALA A 74 -9.42 29.83 11.83
N ASP A 75 -9.94 29.04 10.88
CA ASP A 75 -11.35 29.03 10.48
C ASP A 75 -12.24 28.33 11.53
N SER A 76 -11.68 27.44 12.37
CA SER A 76 -12.44 26.72 13.41
C SER A 76 -11.57 26.27 14.61
N PRO A 77 -11.12 27.20 15.46
CA PRO A 77 -10.22 26.90 16.58
C PRO A 77 -10.85 26.00 17.65
N GLU A 78 -12.18 26.05 17.82
CA GLU A 78 -12.91 25.24 18.82
C GLU A 78 -12.94 23.73 18.49
N ASN A 79 -12.56 23.34 17.26
CA ASN A 79 -12.57 21.94 16.82
C ASN A 79 -11.30 21.16 17.20
N PHE A 80 -10.31 21.79 17.83
CA PHE A 80 -9.05 21.14 18.19
C PHE A 80 -8.72 21.40 19.65
N SER A 81 -8.38 20.35 20.40
CA SER A 81 -7.65 20.57 21.65
C SER A 81 -6.25 21.10 21.34
N GLU A 82 -5.66 21.87 22.26
CA GLU A 82 -4.29 22.37 22.11
C GLU A 82 -3.28 21.23 21.91
N GLU A 83 -3.51 20.10 22.59
CA GLU A 83 -2.72 18.87 22.46
C GLU A 83 -2.83 18.24 21.07
N GLU A 84 -4.04 18.19 20.49
CA GLU A 84 -4.26 17.69 19.13
C GLU A 84 -3.61 18.59 18.08
N ALA A 85 -3.70 19.91 18.26
CA ALA A 85 -3.09 20.88 17.35
C ALA A 85 -1.56 20.76 17.34
N GLU A 86 -0.95 20.59 18.52
CA GLU A 86 0.49 20.39 18.64
C GLU A 86 0.96 19.06 18.03
N GLU A 87 0.22 17.97 18.25
CA GLU A 87 0.50 16.68 17.61
C GLU A 87 0.43 16.77 16.07
N GLN A 88 -0.52 17.51 15.51
CA GLN A 88 -0.59 17.76 14.07
C GLN A 88 0.63 18.54 13.56
N ARG A 89 1.07 19.58 14.28
CA ARG A 89 2.30 20.34 13.92
C ARG A 89 3.52 19.43 13.90
N ARG A 90 3.67 18.55 14.90
CA ARG A 90 4.78 17.58 14.96
C ARG A 90 4.75 16.59 13.80
N ARG A 91 3.57 16.10 13.42
CA ARG A 91 3.42 15.22 12.25
C ARG A 91 3.80 15.91 10.94
N ILE A 92 3.41 17.17 10.77
CA ILE A 92 3.77 17.97 9.59
C ILE A 92 5.29 18.18 9.55
N ASP A 93 5.92 18.54 10.67
CA ASP A 93 7.37 18.73 10.75
C ASP A 93 8.14 17.41 10.48
N ALA A 94 7.69 16.30 11.08
CA ALA A 94 8.25 14.99 10.84
C ALA A 94 8.15 14.60 9.35
N LYS A 95 6.99 14.79 8.73
CA LYS A 95 6.78 14.54 7.30
C LYS A 95 7.74 15.35 6.44
N ARG A 96 7.92 16.63 6.74
CA ARG A 96 8.86 17.50 6.04
C ARG A 96 10.29 17.01 6.20
N LYS A 97 10.73 16.72 7.42
CA LYS A 97 12.09 16.26 7.73
C LYS A 97 12.42 14.92 7.06
N VAL A 98 11.47 13.98 7.05
CA VAL A 98 11.62 12.71 6.34
C VAL A 98 11.72 12.94 4.83
N THR A 99 10.90 13.83 4.27
CA THR A 99 10.97 14.16 2.83
C THR A 99 12.32 14.77 2.47
N ILE A 100 12.86 15.66 3.30
CA ILE A 100 14.20 16.23 3.11
C ILE A 100 15.28 15.14 3.14
N LEU A 101 15.18 14.19 4.08
CA LEU A 101 16.11 13.05 4.14
C LEU A 101 16.00 12.16 2.90
N MET A 102 14.79 11.81 2.49
CA MET A 102 14.55 11.04 1.26
C MET A 102 15.21 11.71 0.06
N ASN A 103 14.99 13.02 -0.13
CA ASN A 103 15.58 13.75 -1.24
C ASN A 103 17.11 13.82 -1.15
N ARG A 104 17.66 14.10 0.04
CA ARG A 104 19.11 14.22 0.26
C ARG A 104 19.86 12.92 -0.05
N TYR A 105 19.22 11.78 0.25
CA TYR A 105 19.81 10.46 0.09
C TYR A 105 19.27 9.73 -1.14
N GLY A 106 18.64 10.44 -2.08
CA GLY A 106 18.23 9.90 -3.39
C GLY A 106 17.23 8.75 -3.29
N TYR A 107 16.29 8.82 -2.35
CA TYR A 107 15.20 7.85 -2.29
C TYR A 107 14.38 7.90 -3.58
N PRO A 108 13.94 6.76 -4.14
CA PRO A 108 13.20 6.72 -5.40
C PRO A 108 11.92 7.58 -5.38
N PRO A 109 11.61 8.29 -6.47
CA PRO A 109 10.37 9.06 -6.57
C PRO A 109 9.15 8.14 -6.49
N LEU A 110 8.07 8.63 -5.87
CA LEU A 110 6.84 7.85 -5.72
C LEU A 110 6.07 7.83 -7.05
N PRO A 111 5.77 6.65 -7.63
CA PRO A 111 4.99 6.53 -8.87
C PRO A 111 3.51 6.85 -8.66
N SER A 112 2.78 6.92 -9.77
CA SER A 112 1.32 7.07 -9.74
C SER A 112 0.68 5.77 -9.21
N PRO A 113 -0.17 5.81 -8.17
CA PRO A 113 -0.71 4.59 -7.56
C PRO A 113 -1.85 3.95 -8.36
N ASN A 114 -2.47 4.66 -9.30
CA ASN A 114 -3.56 4.13 -10.12
C ASN A 114 -3.68 4.88 -11.46
N ALA A 115 -4.40 4.25 -12.40
CA ALA A 115 -4.53 4.74 -13.77
C ALA A 115 -5.19 6.12 -13.87
N TYR A 116 -6.16 6.42 -12.99
CA TYR A 116 -6.76 7.76 -12.95
C TYR A 116 -5.75 8.84 -12.55
N GLN A 117 -4.92 8.58 -11.54
CA GLN A 117 -3.92 9.54 -11.10
C GLN A 117 -2.82 9.73 -12.15
N MET A 118 -2.40 8.64 -12.81
CA MET A 118 -1.51 8.72 -13.97
C MET A 118 -2.13 9.55 -15.09
N TYR A 119 -3.38 9.30 -15.44
CA TYR A 119 -4.12 10.09 -16.43
C TYR A 119 -4.14 11.58 -16.07
N THR A 120 -4.53 11.92 -14.84
CA THR A 120 -4.59 13.33 -14.42
C THR A 120 -3.21 13.98 -14.47
N LYS A 121 -2.15 13.25 -14.10
CA LYS A 121 -0.76 13.72 -14.19
C LYS A 121 -0.37 14.01 -15.65
N GLU A 122 -0.61 13.08 -16.57
CA GLU A 122 -0.34 13.28 -18.00
C GLU A 122 -1.14 14.46 -18.57
N CYS A 123 -2.41 14.63 -18.18
CA CYS A 123 -3.24 15.75 -18.60
C CYS A 123 -2.72 17.10 -18.06
N PHE A 124 -2.29 17.14 -16.79
CA PHE A 124 -1.68 18.32 -16.20
C PHE A 124 -0.40 18.73 -16.95
N GLU A 125 0.46 17.78 -17.27
CA GLU A 125 1.73 18.03 -17.96
C GLU A 125 1.53 18.57 -19.38
N LYS A 126 0.46 18.11 -20.07
CA LYS A 126 0.14 18.52 -21.44
C LYS A 126 -0.64 19.84 -21.52
N THR A 127 -1.64 20.02 -20.65
CA THR A 127 -2.67 21.06 -20.82
C THR A 127 -2.90 21.92 -19.56
N GLY A 128 -2.52 21.42 -18.38
CA GLY A 128 -2.76 22.11 -17.11
C GLY A 128 -1.62 22.99 -16.62
N LYS A 129 -0.49 23.07 -17.35
CA LYS A 129 0.66 23.90 -16.95
C LYS A 129 0.25 25.37 -16.86
N GLY A 130 0.48 25.99 -15.70
CA GLY A 130 0.15 27.39 -15.43
C GLY A 130 -1.29 27.64 -14.95
N GLN A 131 -2.15 26.62 -14.91
CA GLN A 131 -3.51 26.73 -14.40
C GLN A 131 -3.62 26.19 -12.97
N SER A 132 -4.63 26.66 -12.22
CA SER A 132 -4.85 26.16 -10.87
C SER A 132 -5.36 24.72 -10.91
N VAL A 133 -4.88 23.87 -9.99
CA VAL A 133 -5.30 22.46 -9.94
C VAL A 133 -6.82 22.34 -9.80
N ALA A 134 -7.41 23.19 -8.95
CA ALA A 134 -8.85 23.19 -8.70
C ALA A 134 -9.68 23.50 -9.96
N SER A 135 -9.19 24.37 -10.86
CA SER A 135 -9.95 24.75 -12.05
C SER A 135 -9.96 23.67 -13.14
N VAL A 136 -8.89 22.88 -13.26
CA VAL A 136 -8.75 21.90 -14.36
C VAL A 136 -9.18 20.48 -13.98
N MET A 137 -9.17 20.14 -12.68
CA MET A 137 -9.50 18.78 -12.23
C MET A 137 -10.91 18.34 -12.60
N GLY A 138 -11.87 19.27 -12.64
CA GLY A 138 -13.23 18.98 -13.09
C GLY A 138 -13.29 18.54 -14.56
N GLN A 139 -12.45 19.12 -15.41
CA GLN A 139 -12.35 18.76 -16.83
C GLN A 139 -11.68 17.40 -17.01
N PHE A 140 -10.58 17.15 -16.29
CA PHE A 140 -9.89 15.85 -16.33
C PHE A 140 -10.78 14.71 -15.81
N ALA A 141 -11.55 14.94 -14.74
CA ALA A 141 -12.50 13.95 -14.24
C ALA A 141 -13.57 13.58 -15.27
N LYS A 142 -14.05 14.55 -16.07
CA LYS A 142 -14.97 14.29 -17.19
C LYS A 142 -14.27 13.48 -18.30
N GLY A 143 -13.06 13.88 -18.69
CA GLY A 143 -12.27 13.17 -19.70
C GLY A 143 -11.95 11.72 -19.33
N TRP A 144 -11.69 11.44 -18.05
CA TRP A 144 -11.50 10.07 -17.56
C TRP A 144 -12.76 9.21 -17.75
N LYS A 145 -13.94 9.77 -17.47
CA LYS A 145 -15.22 9.05 -17.60
C LYS A 145 -15.54 8.68 -19.05
N THR A 146 -15.14 9.52 -20.00
CA THR A 146 -15.33 9.29 -21.44
C THR A 146 -14.23 8.43 -22.07
N LEU A 147 -13.14 8.15 -21.35
CA LEU A 147 -12.03 7.34 -21.84
C LEU A 147 -12.49 5.90 -22.16
N SER A 148 -11.99 5.35 -23.28
CA SER A 148 -12.29 3.97 -23.67
C SER A 148 -11.73 2.96 -22.66
N ILE A 149 -12.31 1.76 -22.61
CA ILE A 149 -11.81 0.67 -21.75
C ILE A 149 -10.36 0.31 -22.13
N GLY A 150 -10.06 0.25 -23.43
CA GLY A 150 -8.72 -0.06 -23.91
C GLY A 150 -7.67 0.98 -23.51
N ASP A 151 -8.02 2.27 -23.51
CA ASP A 151 -7.09 3.31 -23.07
C ASP A 151 -6.90 3.31 -21.54
N ARG A 152 -7.93 2.96 -20.78
CA ARG A 152 -7.80 2.76 -19.33
C ARG A 152 -6.87 1.59 -19.03
N GLN A 153 -6.99 0.50 -19.78
CA GLN A 153 -6.13 -0.67 -19.62
C GLN A 153 -4.66 -0.34 -19.90
N LYS A 154 -4.36 0.43 -20.97
CA LYS A 154 -2.99 0.90 -21.22
C LYS A 154 -2.41 1.72 -20.07
N LEU A 155 -3.23 2.54 -19.41
CA LEU A 155 -2.81 3.30 -18.23
C LEU A 155 -2.62 2.39 -17.00
N GLU A 156 -3.42 1.34 -16.85
CA GLU A 156 -3.21 0.33 -15.79
C GLU A 156 -1.90 -0.44 -16.01
N GLU A 157 -1.59 -0.81 -17.26
CA GLU A 157 -0.33 -1.45 -17.63
C GLU A 157 0.88 -0.55 -17.36
N LYS A 158 0.79 0.74 -17.72
CA LYS A 158 1.82 1.73 -17.36
C LYS A 158 2.00 1.88 -15.86
N VAL A 159 0.91 1.88 -15.08
CA VAL A 159 0.99 1.93 -13.61
C VAL A 159 1.68 0.69 -13.06
N ALA A 160 1.35 -0.50 -13.58
CA ALA A 160 2.01 -1.74 -13.17
C ALA A 160 3.52 -1.67 -13.46
N HIS A 161 3.90 -1.12 -14.62
CA HIS A 161 5.30 -0.89 -14.97
C HIS A 161 6.00 0.10 -14.02
N GLU A 162 5.42 1.28 -13.77
CA GLU A 162 6.01 2.26 -12.83
C GLU A 162 6.14 1.70 -11.40
N LEU A 163 5.20 0.86 -10.96
CA LEU A 163 5.25 0.19 -9.66
C LEU A 163 6.37 -0.86 -9.61
N ASP A 164 6.59 -1.58 -10.71
CA ASP A 164 7.68 -2.53 -10.85
C ASP A 164 9.02 -1.80 -10.74
N GLU A 165 9.26 -0.79 -11.57
CA GLU A 165 10.48 0.02 -11.55
C GLU A 165 10.73 0.65 -10.17
N PHE A 166 9.68 1.17 -9.53
CA PHE A 166 9.78 1.72 -8.18
C PHE A 166 10.23 0.66 -7.17
N SER A 167 9.65 -0.54 -7.20
CA SER A 167 10.02 -1.59 -6.26
C SER A 167 11.49 -2.01 -6.42
N GLN A 168 11.98 -2.12 -7.66
CA GLN A 168 13.38 -2.40 -7.96
C GLN A 168 14.29 -1.28 -7.47
N ALA A 169 13.96 -0.03 -7.81
CA ALA A 169 14.72 1.14 -7.40
C ALA A 169 14.81 1.26 -5.87
N VAL A 170 13.77 0.89 -5.13
CA VAL A 170 13.81 0.88 -3.66
C VAL A 170 14.76 -0.21 -3.16
N GLN A 171 14.73 -1.40 -3.74
CA GLN A 171 15.63 -2.49 -3.37
C GLN A 171 17.10 -2.11 -3.60
N ASP A 172 17.41 -1.58 -4.79
CA ASP A 172 18.77 -1.14 -5.15
C ASP A 172 19.26 0.00 -4.25
N TRP A 173 18.37 0.97 -3.96
CA TRP A 173 18.64 2.05 -3.04
C TRP A 173 18.97 1.54 -1.63
N GLU A 174 18.24 0.55 -1.11
CA GLU A 174 18.51 -0.05 0.19
C GLU A 174 19.86 -0.78 0.22
N THR A 175 20.20 -1.50 -0.84
CA THR A 175 21.49 -2.18 -0.99
C THR A 175 22.63 -1.16 -0.97
N LYS A 176 22.53 -0.10 -1.80
CA LYS A 176 23.50 1.00 -1.83
C LYS A 176 23.67 1.68 -0.46
N MET A 177 22.58 1.91 0.27
CA MET A 177 22.63 2.50 1.62
C MET A 177 23.37 1.59 2.62
N LYS A 178 23.23 0.27 2.50
CA LYS A 178 23.96 -0.69 3.34
C LYS A 178 25.44 -0.71 3.00
N GLU A 179 25.80 -0.74 1.72
CA GLU A 179 27.18 -0.71 1.22
C GLU A 179 27.92 0.55 1.67
N GLN A 180 27.24 1.71 1.62
CA GLN A 180 27.78 2.98 2.09
C GLN A 180 27.80 3.11 3.63
N LYS A 181 27.43 2.06 4.36
CA LYS A 181 27.35 2.03 5.83
C LYS A 181 26.41 3.11 6.41
N LEU A 182 25.40 3.53 5.65
CA LEU A 182 24.40 4.56 6.02
C LEU A 182 23.18 3.96 6.75
N SER A 183 23.41 2.94 7.59
CA SER A 183 22.34 2.17 8.25
C SER A 183 21.44 3.02 9.16
N ALA A 184 21.99 4.07 9.78
CA ALA A 184 21.22 4.98 10.63
C ALA A 184 20.23 5.85 9.82
N ILE A 185 20.61 6.26 8.61
CA ILE A 185 19.74 7.01 7.70
C ILE A 185 18.64 6.10 7.16
N LEU A 186 19.00 4.87 6.75
CA LEU A 186 18.03 3.86 6.33
C LEU A 186 16.99 3.59 7.42
N LYS A 187 17.42 3.45 8.68
CA LYS A 187 16.53 3.30 9.84
C LYS A 187 15.62 4.51 10.03
N ALA A 188 16.15 5.73 9.94
CA ALA A 188 15.38 6.97 10.10
C ALA A 188 14.32 7.15 9.01
N ILE A 189 14.66 6.87 7.74
CA ILE A 189 13.71 6.91 6.63
C ILE A 189 12.63 5.85 6.83
N ASN A 190 12.99 4.60 7.12
CA ASN A 190 12.02 3.52 7.35
C ASN A 190 11.11 3.80 8.54
N LEU A 191 11.62 4.40 9.61
CA LEU A 191 10.82 4.87 10.73
C LEU A 191 9.83 5.95 10.27
N GLY A 192 10.31 6.94 9.51
CA GLY A 192 9.48 7.97 8.91
C GLY A 192 8.33 7.41 8.07
N LEU A 193 8.62 6.44 7.20
CA LEU A 193 7.63 5.79 6.35
C LEU A 193 6.59 4.97 7.13
N ARG A 194 6.91 4.50 8.34
CA ARG A 194 5.95 3.83 9.25
C ARG A 194 5.06 4.83 9.98
N THR A 195 5.68 5.91 10.45
CA THR A 195 5.04 6.94 11.27
C THR A 195 4.07 7.79 10.46
N ILE A 196 4.50 8.24 9.29
CA ILE A 196 3.74 9.14 8.44
C ILE A 196 2.93 8.28 7.46
N ASP A 197 1.82 7.72 7.96
CA ASP A 197 0.91 6.96 7.11
C ASP A 197 0.36 7.87 6.01
N SER A 198 0.64 7.51 4.76
CA SER A 198 0.19 8.24 3.58
C SER A 198 -0.68 7.31 2.75
N LYS A 199 -1.80 7.83 2.25
CA LYS A 199 -2.68 7.12 1.30
C LYS A 199 -1.93 6.66 0.04
N GLN A 200 -0.78 7.27 -0.25
CA GLN A 200 0.12 6.96 -1.37
C GLN A 200 1.55 6.62 -0.88
N GLY A 201 1.71 6.16 0.36
CA GLY A 201 3.03 5.85 0.91
C GLY A 201 3.67 4.62 0.24
N PRO A 202 5.02 4.49 0.30
CA PRO A 202 5.77 3.35 -0.25
C PRO A 202 5.18 2.00 0.11
N ARG A 203 4.69 1.82 1.35
CA ARG A 203 4.04 0.58 1.79
C ARG A 203 2.87 0.17 0.89
N ARG A 204 1.98 1.12 0.54
CA ARG A 204 0.79 0.83 -0.25
C ARG A 204 1.14 0.56 -1.71
N LEU A 205 2.14 1.27 -2.25
CA LEU A 205 2.65 1.05 -3.60
C LEU A 205 3.29 -0.34 -3.72
N LEU A 206 4.15 -0.69 -2.76
CA LEU A 206 4.76 -2.02 -2.67
C LEU A 206 3.71 -3.13 -2.46
N GLN A 207 2.68 -2.90 -1.63
CA GLN A 207 1.57 -3.86 -1.48
C GLN A 207 0.83 -4.07 -2.80
N LYS A 208 0.56 -2.99 -3.57
CA LYS A 208 -0.06 -3.12 -4.89
C LYS A 208 0.81 -3.92 -5.86
N GLN A 209 2.13 -3.67 -5.88
CA GLN A 209 3.03 -4.44 -6.71
C GLN A 209 3.05 -5.92 -6.31
N LEU A 210 3.03 -6.20 -5.00
CA LEU A 210 2.91 -7.56 -4.50
C LEU A 210 1.63 -8.24 -4.98
N ASP A 211 0.49 -7.55 -4.92
CA ASP A 211 -0.80 -8.09 -5.35
C ASP A 211 -0.81 -8.39 -6.86
N ILE A 212 -0.18 -7.53 -7.67
CA ILE A 212 -0.01 -7.73 -9.11
C ILE A 212 0.85 -8.97 -9.38
N LEU A 213 2.04 -9.06 -8.77
CA LEU A 213 2.95 -10.20 -8.94
C LEU A 213 2.29 -11.51 -8.50
N LYS A 214 1.62 -11.51 -7.33
CA LYS A 214 0.91 -12.70 -6.84
C LYS A 214 -0.17 -13.16 -7.81
N LYS A 215 -0.92 -12.23 -8.39
CA LYS A 215 -1.95 -12.55 -9.39
C LYS A 215 -1.33 -13.08 -10.69
N GLN A 216 -0.29 -12.43 -11.19
CA GLN A 216 0.37 -12.78 -12.45
C GLN A 216 1.02 -14.16 -12.41
N TYR A 217 1.63 -14.51 -11.28
CA TYR A 217 2.37 -15.77 -11.11
C TYR A 217 1.60 -16.84 -10.31
N ASN A 218 0.27 -16.68 -10.17
CA ASN A 218 -0.62 -17.63 -9.50
C ASN A 218 -0.12 -18.05 -8.11
N TYR A 219 0.33 -17.08 -7.33
CA TYR A 219 0.82 -17.32 -5.97
C TYR A 219 -0.29 -17.92 -5.10
N PRO A 220 -0.02 -18.97 -4.30
CA PRO A 220 -1.04 -19.62 -3.47
C PRO A 220 -1.69 -18.67 -2.46
N ASP A 221 -2.98 -18.87 -2.17
CA ASP A 221 -3.63 -18.11 -1.10
C ASP A 221 -3.13 -18.58 0.28
N VAL A 222 -2.36 -17.72 0.95
CA VAL A 222 -1.73 -18.00 2.24
C VAL A 222 -2.60 -17.44 3.36
N LYS A 223 -3.71 -18.11 3.63
CA LYS A 223 -4.57 -17.80 4.78
C LYS A 223 -4.26 -18.74 5.94
N LEU A 224 -3.35 -18.31 6.81
CA LEU A 224 -3.03 -19.05 8.03
C LEU A 224 -4.20 -19.04 9.00
N VAL A 225 -4.59 -20.22 9.46
CA VAL A 225 -5.66 -20.44 10.42
C VAL A 225 -5.08 -20.40 11.83
N LYS A 226 -5.69 -19.59 12.70
CA LYS A 226 -5.33 -19.55 14.13
C LYS A 226 -6.18 -20.53 14.91
N PRO A 227 -5.69 -21.10 16.03
CA PRO A 227 -6.46 -22.02 16.88
C PRO A 227 -7.80 -21.40 17.33
N TYR A 228 -7.76 -20.13 17.75
CA TYR A 228 -8.95 -19.35 18.09
C TYR A 228 -9.95 -19.25 16.93
N SER A 229 -9.48 -19.12 15.68
CA SER A 229 -10.35 -19.03 14.51
C SER A 229 -11.10 -20.34 14.25
N ILE A 230 -10.45 -21.48 14.49
CA ILE A 230 -11.10 -22.80 14.39
C ILE A 230 -12.19 -22.90 15.44
N PHE A 231 -11.84 -22.57 16.69
CA PHE A 231 -12.78 -22.60 17.80
C PHE A 231 -14.01 -21.74 17.58
N VAL A 232 -13.82 -20.46 17.23
CA VAL A 232 -14.91 -19.52 16.97
C VAL A 232 -15.76 -20.02 15.82
N HIS A 233 -15.16 -20.48 14.72
CA HIS A 233 -15.92 -21.00 13.59
C HIS A 233 -16.79 -22.19 13.97
N GLU A 234 -16.27 -23.13 14.78
CA GLU A 234 -17.04 -24.27 15.27
C GLU A 234 -18.17 -23.86 16.23
N LYS A 235 -17.90 -22.94 17.16
CA LYS A 235 -18.90 -22.42 18.10
C LYS A 235 -20.01 -21.65 17.39
N LEU A 236 -19.67 -20.83 16.40
CA LEU A 236 -20.64 -20.11 15.59
C LEU A 236 -21.46 -21.05 14.71
N LYS A 237 -20.84 -22.08 14.13
CA LYS A 237 -21.56 -23.10 13.35
C LYS A 237 -22.57 -23.86 14.21
N LYS A 238 -22.20 -24.22 15.45
CA LYS A 238 -23.10 -24.88 16.41
C LYS A 238 -24.25 -23.99 16.88
N SER A 239 -24.09 -22.68 16.83
CA SER A 239 -25.09 -21.69 17.25
C SER A 239 -25.80 -21.02 16.07
N SER A 240 -25.75 -21.60 14.86
CA SER A 240 -26.26 -20.93 13.64
C SER A 240 -27.79 -20.76 13.60
N GLY A 241 -28.55 -21.41 14.49
CA GLY A 241 -30.00 -21.25 14.66
C GLY A 241 -30.43 -20.45 15.91
N SER A 242 -29.49 -19.87 16.66
CA SER A 242 -29.82 -19.05 17.84
C SER A 242 -30.39 -17.69 17.42
N GLN A 243 -31.41 -17.20 18.14
CA GLN A 243 -31.96 -15.84 17.97
C GLN A 243 -30.98 -14.73 18.39
N MET A 244 -29.85 -15.09 19.01
CA MET A 244 -28.84 -14.11 19.43
C MET A 244 -28.18 -13.39 18.25
N LYS A 245 -27.93 -12.11 18.44
CA LYS A 245 -27.18 -11.30 17.48
C LYS A 245 -25.77 -11.87 17.29
N GLN A 246 -25.23 -11.78 16.07
CA GLN A 246 -23.91 -12.33 15.74
C GLN A 246 -22.79 -11.76 16.63
N THR A 247 -22.89 -10.49 17.00
CA THR A 247 -21.97 -9.82 17.92
C THR A 247 -21.94 -10.46 19.31
N GLU A 248 -23.09 -10.83 19.85
CA GLU A 248 -23.22 -11.51 21.14
C GLU A 248 -22.68 -12.94 21.06
N ARG A 249 -22.97 -13.68 19.98
CA ARG A 249 -22.41 -15.02 19.74
C ARG A 249 -20.89 -15.01 19.67
N LEU A 250 -20.30 -13.98 19.04
CA LEU A 250 -18.85 -13.79 19.01
C LEU A 250 -18.28 -13.46 20.39
N LYS A 251 -18.96 -12.62 21.18
CA LYS A 251 -18.55 -12.30 22.55
C LYS A 251 -18.57 -13.54 23.44
N GLN A 252 -19.62 -14.35 23.34
CA GLN A 252 -19.72 -15.62 24.05
C GLN A 252 -18.62 -16.60 23.63
N ALA A 253 -18.38 -16.77 22.32
CA ALA A 253 -17.29 -17.61 21.84
C ALA A 253 -15.91 -17.13 22.32
N SER A 254 -15.71 -15.82 22.49
CA SER A 254 -14.47 -15.28 23.07
C SER A 254 -14.33 -15.63 24.55
N GLN A 255 -15.42 -15.52 25.33
CA GLN A 255 -15.43 -15.91 26.74
C GLN A 255 -15.19 -17.42 26.91
N ASP A 256 -15.89 -18.24 26.13
CA ASP A 256 -15.72 -19.69 26.11
C ASP A 256 -14.28 -20.09 25.77
N TRP A 257 -13.63 -19.39 24.84
CA TRP A 257 -12.23 -19.63 24.50
C TRP A 257 -11.29 -19.34 25.68
N ASN A 258 -11.54 -18.26 26.41
CA ASN A 258 -10.72 -17.89 27.55
C ASN A 258 -10.87 -18.92 28.68
N ALA A 259 -12.09 -19.42 28.91
CA ALA A 259 -12.40 -20.46 29.89
C ALA A 259 -11.97 -21.88 29.45
N LEU A 260 -11.55 -22.07 28.20
CA LEU A 260 -11.17 -23.38 27.67
C LEU A 260 -9.92 -23.93 28.37
N ALA A 261 -9.95 -25.21 28.74
CA ALA A 261 -8.84 -25.88 29.39
C ALA A 261 -7.57 -25.87 28.51
N PRO A 262 -6.36 -25.81 29.10
CA PRO A 262 -5.11 -25.82 28.33
C PRO A 262 -4.99 -27.02 27.38
N SER A 263 -5.39 -28.21 27.82
CA SER A 263 -5.38 -29.44 27.00
C SER A 263 -6.22 -29.33 25.72
N GLN A 264 -7.38 -28.68 25.80
CA GLN A 264 -8.24 -28.44 24.64
C GLN A 264 -7.67 -27.36 23.70
N LYS A 265 -6.97 -26.36 24.25
CA LYS A 265 -6.24 -25.37 23.45
C LYS A 265 -5.07 -26.02 22.68
N VAL A 266 -4.40 -27.01 23.25
CA VAL A 266 -3.35 -27.79 22.58
C VAL A 266 -3.91 -28.52 21.36
N LEU A 267 -5.03 -29.25 21.50
CA LEU A 267 -5.66 -29.96 20.37
C LEU A 267 -6.05 -29.00 19.22
N LEU A 268 -6.59 -27.83 19.54
CA LEU A 268 -6.92 -26.81 18.54
C LEU A 268 -5.67 -26.19 17.90
N THR A 269 -4.55 -26.18 18.63
CA THR A 269 -3.25 -25.71 18.13
C THR A 269 -2.67 -26.70 17.14
N GLU A 270 -2.60 -27.98 17.49
CA GLU A 270 -2.14 -29.05 16.59
C GLU A 270 -2.97 -29.10 15.31
N ARG A 271 -4.29 -28.93 15.41
CA ARG A 271 -5.16 -28.88 14.24
C ARG A 271 -4.89 -27.66 13.36
N ALA A 272 -4.70 -26.48 13.97
CA ALA A 272 -4.33 -25.28 13.22
C ALA A 272 -2.98 -25.45 12.52
N GLU A 273 -2.00 -26.07 13.18
CA GLU A 273 -0.69 -26.38 12.62
C GLU A 273 -0.79 -27.34 11.44
N SER A 274 -1.57 -28.41 11.56
CA SER A 274 -1.85 -29.36 10.47
C SER A 274 -2.47 -28.66 9.25
N MET A 275 -3.49 -27.81 9.46
CA MET A 275 -4.09 -27.03 8.37
C MET A 275 -3.09 -26.05 7.74
N ASN A 276 -2.28 -25.39 8.56
CA ASN A 276 -1.25 -24.45 8.12
C ASN A 276 -0.11 -25.15 7.39
N GLN A 277 0.16 -26.43 7.70
CA GLN A 277 1.18 -27.21 7.00
C GLN A 277 0.81 -27.39 5.53
N SER A 278 -0.44 -27.75 5.22
CA SER A 278 -0.90 -27.83 3.82
C SER A 278 -0.73 -26.52 3.05
N VAL A 279 -0.93 -25.37 3.72
CA VAL A 279 -0.68 -24.05 3.10
C VAL A 279 0.81 -23.84 2.84
N LYS A 280 1.68 -24.20 3.79
CA LYS A 280 3.14 -24.14 3.60
C LYS A 280 3.58 -25.04 2.45
N ASP A 281 3.06 -26.26 2.36
CA ASP A 281 3.41 -27.22 1.31
C ASP A 281 3.03 -26.69 -0.08
N LYS A 282 1.85 -26.05 -0.20
CA LYS A 282 1.45 -25.36 -1.45
C LYS A 282 2.41 -24.24 -1.83
N VAL A 283 2.86 -23.45 -0.86
CA VAL A 283 3.84 -22.38 -1.11
C VAL A 283 5.19 -22.96 -1.52
N SER A 284 5.67 -24.01 -0.85
CA SER A 284 6.92 -24.70 -1.21
C SER A 284 6.85 -25.29 -2.61
N SER A 285 5.76 -26.00 -2.93
CA SER A 285 5.53 -26.57 -4.27
C SER A 285 5.46 -25.48 -5.35
N TRP A 286 4.82 -24.35 -5.05
CA TRP A 286 4.81 -23.20 -5.97
C TRP A 286 6.22 -22.65 -6.20
N LYS A 287 7.04 -22.49 -5.14
CA LYS A 287 8.44 -22.04 -5.26
C LYS A 287 9.26 -22.97 -6.13
N GLU A 288 9.22 -24.27 -5.86
CA GLU A 288 9.90 -25.29 -6.67
C GLU A 288 9.44 -25.23 -8.14
N SER A 289 8.14 -25.02 -8.39
CA SER A 289 7.63 -24.86 -9.75
C SER A 289 8.14 -23.59 -10.43
N MET A 290 8.35 -22.50 -9.69
CA MET A 290 8.89 -21.25 -10.22
C MET A 290 10.38 -21.38 -10.53
N GLU A 291 11.14 -22.01 -9.64
CA GLU A 291 12.56 -22.34 -9.84
C GLU A 291 12.75 -23.24 -11.07
N LYS A 292 11.93 -24.29 -11.23
CA LYS A 292 11.95 -25.17 -12.42
C LYS A 292 11.65 -24.42 -13.73
N LYS A 293 10.94 -23.30 -13.67
CA LYS A 293 10.65 -22.43 -14.81
C LYS A 293 11.73 -21.35 -15.02
N GLY A 294 12.77 -21.31 -14.19
CA GLY A 294 13.81 -20.28 -14.21
C GLY A 294 13.35 -18.92 -13.69
N LEU A 295 12.29 -18.87 -12.88
CA LEU A 295 11.68 -17.65 -12.34
C LEU A 295 12.01 -17.43 -10.85
N THR A 296 13.23 -17.77 -10.45
CA THR A 296 13.71 -17.64 -9.05
C THR A 296 13.75 -16.18 -8.61
N ASP A 297 14.10 -15.27 -9.51
CA ASP A 297 14.10 -13.83 -9.32
C ASP A 297 12.72 -13.30 -8.87
N ILE A 298 11.64 -13.82 -9.45
CA ILE A 298 10.27 -13.46 -9.08
C ILE A 298 9.94 -13.93 -7.66
N VAL A 299 10.41 -15.13 -7.27
CA VAL A 299 10.21 -15.66 -5.91
C VAL A 299 10.91 -14.74 -4.91
N GLU A 300 12.20 -14.47 -5.12
CA GLU A 300 13.00 -13.58 -4.25
C GLU A 300 12.38 -12.19 -4.15
N ARG A 301 11.88 -11.65 -5.27
CA ARG A 301 11.22 -10.35 -5.31
C ARG A 301 9.93 -10.32 -4.52
N ILE A 302 9.06 -11.33 -4.66
CA ILE A 302 7.83 -11.44 -3.86
C ILE A 302 8.17 -11.49 -2.37
N GLU A 303 9.15 -12.30 -1.97
CA GLU A 303 9.57 -12.42 -0.57
C GLU A 303 10.15 -11.12 -0.01
N TRP A 304 10.98 -10.43 -0.80
CA TRP A 304 11.54 -9.14 -0.42
C TRP A 304 10.44 -8.10 -0.22
N ILE A 305 9.49 -7.96 -1.17
CA ILE A 305 8.37 -7.03 -1.05
C ILE A 305 7.51 -7.37 0.18
N GLU A 306 7.20 -8.66 0.42
CA GLU A 306 6.45 -9.08 1.61
C GLU A 306 7.16 -8.72 2.92
N ALA A 307 8.46 -8.98 3.02
CA ALA A 307 9.25 -8.61 4.17
C ALA A 307 9.25 -7.09 4.38
N LYS A 308 9.40 -6.33 3.29
CA LYS A 308 9.41 -4.87 3.30
C LYS A 308 8.08 -4.29 3.75
N VAL A 309 6.96 -4.76 3.20
CA VAL A 309 5.62 -4.31 3.58
C VAL A 309 5.33 -4.65 5.04
N ARG A 310 5.69 -5.85 5.51
CA ARG A 310 5.56 -6.23 6.93
C ARG A 310 6.37 -5.31 7.83
N ASN A 311 7.61 -5.01 7.44
CA ASN A 311 8.48 -4.10 8.17
C ASN A 311 7.88 -2.69 8.27
N LEU A 312 7.29 -2.17 7.19
CA LEU A 312 6.61 -0.88 7.17
C LEU A 312 5.23 -0.89 7.87
N SER A 313 4.66 -2.06 8.15
CA SER A 313 3.38 -2.20 8.86
C SER A 313 3.50 -2.28 10.37
N ARG A 314 4.66 -2.67 10.91
CA ARG A 314 4.85 -2.80 12.36
C ARG A 314 4.84 -1.42 13.01
N ARG A 315 3.67 -0.98 13.50
CA ARG A 315 3.56 0.15 14.44
C ARG A 315 4.19 -0.28 15.76
N SER A 316 5.30 0.34 16.15
CA SER A 316 5.74 0.33 17.55
C SER A 316 4.69 1.07 18.39
N LYS A 317 4.20 0.45 19.46
CA LYS A 317 3.14 0.97 20.33
C LYS A 317 3.53 2.22 21.13
N LEU A 318 4.82 2.60 21.19
CA LEU A 318 5.31 3.53 22.19
C LEU A 318 5.71 4.91 21.69
N THR A 319 6.03 5.08 20.42
CA THR A 319 6.82 6.25 20.01
C THR A 319 6.95 6.23 18.51
N ASN A 320 6.69 7.34 17.82
CA ASN A 320 6.99 7.35 16.39
C ASN A 320 7.24 8.72 15.78
N VAL A 321 6.58 9.79 16.25
CA VAL A 321 6.87 11.14 15.75
C VAL A 321 8.03 11.76 16.53
N GLU A 322 7.98 11.79 17.86
CA GLU A 322 9.05 12.36 18.69
C GLU A 322 10.38 11.63 18.53
N GLN A 323 10.40 10.29 18.66
CA GLN A 323 11.62 9.50 18.41
C GLN A 323 12.17 9.69 17.00
N LEU A 324 11.31 9.86 16.00
CA LEU A 324 11.74 10.16 14.64
C LEU A 324 12.40 11.54 14.58
N LEU A 325 11.77 12.56 15.16
CA LEU A 325 12.33 13.91 15.23
C LEU A 325 13.67 13.92 15.97
N GLU A 326 13.79 13.20 17.07
CA GLU A 326 15.03 13.02 17.84
C GLU A 326 16.11 12.30 17.02
N THR A 327 15.75 11.19 16.37
CA THR A 327 16.66 10.42 15.50
C THR A 327 17.18 11.30 14.36
N ILE A 328 16.33 12.11 13.74
CA ILE A 328 16.74 13.02 12.67
C ILE A 328 17.65 14.13 13.22
N THR A 329 17.36 14.63 14.42
CA THR A 329 18.15 15.69 15.07
C THR A 329 19.55 15.21 15.45
N THR A 330 19.65 14.00 16.01
CA THR A 330 20.94 13.36 16.36
C THR A 330 21.79 13.03 15.13
N LEU A 331 21.17 12.68 14.00
CA LEU A 331 21.88 12.52 12.73
C LEU A 331 22.49 13.84 12.24
N LYS A 332 21.76 14.96 12.42
CA LYS A 332 22.24 16.29 12.02
C LYS A 332 23.44 16.72 12.86
N SER A 333 23.40 16.51 14.18
CA SER A 333 24.50 16.90 15.08
C SER A 333 25.78 16.08 14.87
N LYS A 334 25.67 14.77 14.65
CA LYS A 334 26.82 13.91 14.31
C LYS A 334 27.47 14.30 12.98
N THR A 335 26.66 14.67 12.00
CA THR A 335 27.17 15.14 10.70
C THR A 335 27.95 16.44 10.85
N ALA A 336 27.43 17.40 11.64
CA ALA A 336 28.09 18.68 11.90
C ALA A 336 29.44 18.51 12.62
N SER A 337 29.50 17.66 13.64
CA SER A 337 30.72 17.33 14.39
C SER A 337 31.83 16.77 13.50
N ASN A 338 31.49 15.87 12.57
CA ASN A 338 32.47 15.27 11.66
C ASN A 338 33.00 16.27 10.61
N THR A 339 32.18 17.22 10.14
CA THR A 339 32.64 18.29 9.24
C THR A 339 33.59 19.29 9.91
N VAL A 340 33.43 19.56 11.21
CA VAL A 340 34.34 20.45 11.96
C VAL A 340 35.69 19.78 12.19
N LYS A 341 35.71 18.46 12.48
CA LYS A 341 36.96 17.69 12.65
C LYS A 341 37.75 17.49 11.35
N LYS A 342 37.12 17.58 10.18
CA LYS A 342 37.78 17.44 8.87
C LYS A 342 38.34 18.76 8.32
N LYS A 343 38.04 19.89 8.99
CA LYS A 343 38.52 21.25 8.67
C LYS A 343 39.61 21.77 9.63
N ARG A 344 39.89 21.02 10.69
CA ARG A 344 41.10 21.15 11.50
C ARG A 344 42.08 20.09 11.03
#